data_AF-A0A5R8QB54-F1
#
_entry.id   AF-A0A5R8QB54-F1
#
_cell.length_a   1.000
_cell.length_b   1.000
_cell.length_c   1.000
_cell.angle_alpha   90.00
_cell.angle_beta   90.00
_cell.angle_gamma   90.00
#
_symmetry.space_group_name_H-M   'P 1'
#
loop_
_entity.id
_entity.type
_entity.pdbx_description
1 polymer ?
#
loop_
_entity_poly.entity_id
_entity_poly.type
_entity_poly.pdbx_seq_one_letter_code
_entity_poly.pdbx_strand_id
1 'polypeptide(L)'
;MSVTSQTAAGAIDRAEPIVDLKGMWIGLAVLNGFYLVVRIYEQIYGWRAGLDSFAPEFQTYWMSILWTEIPLELISGIGLAGWLWKTRVRDMSSLTPRQELRAVADNAAWLVVYAAAIYWGASFFTEQDGTWHMTVIRDTDFTPSHIIEFYMSYPIYSILAVGCFFHAKTRIPYFSKGYSLAYLIVSVGPFMIIPNVGLNEWGHTFWFMEELFVAPLHWGFVFFGWMALGVFGVVLQLLINIHRVIGKEGVELLTGA
;
A
#
# COMPACT_ATOMS: atom_id res chain seq x y z
N MET A 1 -25.71 -29.08 -16.68
CA MET A 1 -24.60 -29.45 -15.77
C MET A 1 -25.01 -30.70 -15.02
N SER A 2 -24.22 -31.78 -15.06
CA SER A 2 -24.60 -33.03 -14.38
C SER A 2 -24.34 -32.94 -12.88
N VAL A 3 -25.07 -33.75 -12.09
CA VAL A 3 -24.91 -33.86 -10.62
C VAL A 3 -23.46 -34.21 -10.23
N THR A 4 -22.73 -34.88 -11.11
CA THR A 4 -21.32 -35.26 -10.95
C THR A 4 -20.37 -34.06 -10.98
N SER A 5 -20.66 -33.01 -11.78
CA SER A 5 -19.83 -31.80 -11.80
C SER A 5 -20.04 -30.91 -10.57
N GLN A 6 -21.25 -30.92 -9.98
CA GLN A 6 -21.54 -30.18 -8.75
C GLN A 6 -20.91 -30.83 -7.51
N THR A 7 -20.86 -32.17 -7.46
CA THR A 7 -20.23 -32.91 -6.36
C THR A 7 -18.71 -32.78 -6.38
N ALA A 8 -18.07 -32.79 -7.56
CA ALA A 8 -16.64 -32.55 -7.69
C ALA A 8 -16.24 -31.12 -7.28
N ALA A 9 -16.97 -30.10 -7.73
CA ALA A 9 -16.72 -28.70 -7.36
C ALA A 9 -16.89 -28.47 -5.85
N GLY A 10 -17.93 -29.06 -5.23
CA GLY A 10 -18.15 -28.98 -3.78
C GLY A 10 -17.11 -29.74 -2.95
N ALA A 11 -16.50 -30.80 -3.49
CA ALA A 11 -15.41 -31.52 -2.82
C ALA A 11 -14.08 -30.75 -2.88
N ILE A 12 -13.78 -30.07 -3.99
CA ILE A 12 -12.60 -29.21 -4.14
C ILE A 12 -12.68 -27.99 -3.21
N ASP A 13 -13.86 -27.35 -3.12
CA ASP A 13 -14.08 -26.18 -2.24
C ASP A 13 -13.88 -26.52 -0.75
N ARG A 14 -14.13 -27.78 -0.36
CA ARG A 14 -13.87 -28.29 1.01
C ARG A 14 -12.40 -28.60 1.27
N ALA A 15 -11.62 -28.92 0.23
CA ALA A 15 -10.21 -29.28 0.36
C ALA A 15 -9.30 -28.06 0.51
N GLU A 16 -9.65 -26.91 -0.07
CA GLU A 16 -8.84 -25.70 0.00
C GLU A 16 -9.01 -24.97 1.34
N PRO A 17 -7.91 -24.54 2.01
CA PRO A 17 -8.01 -23.85 3.30
C PRO A 17 -8.63 -22.46 3.16
N ILE A 18 -9.37 -22.02 4.18
CA ILE A 18 -9.92 -20.64 4.25
C ILE A 18 -8.79 -19.62 4.42
N VAL A 19 -7.77 -19.99 5.21
CA VAL A 19 -6.61 -19.14 5.48
C VAL A 19 -5.42 -19.70 4.70
N ASP A 20 -5.03 -19.00 3.64
CA ASP A 20 -3.78 -19.25 2.91
C ASP A 20 -2.85 -18.04 3.07
N LEU A 21 -1.78 -18.23 3.85
CA LEU A 21 -0.83 -17.17 4.15
C LEU A 21 0.32 -17.09 3.16
N LYS A 22 0.39 -17.99 2.16
CA LYS A 22 1.52 -18.04 1.23
C LYS A 22 1.69 -16.72 0.48
N GLY A 23 0.60 -16.15 -0.02
CA GLY A 23 0.62 -14.84 -0.70
C GLY A 23 1.12 -13.71 0.20
N MET A 24 0.70 -13.70 1.47
CA MET A 24 1.16 -12.73 2.47
C MET A 24 2.67 -12.83 2.68
N TRP A 25 3.19 -14.04 2.90
CA TRP A 25 4.62 -14.25 3.14
C TRP A 25 5.47 -13.91 1.92
N ILE A 26 4.99 -14.21 0.70
CA ILE A 26 5.65 -13.77 -0.53
C ILE A 26 5.70 -12.24 -0.58
N GLY A 27 4.58 -11.57 -0.35
CA GLY A 27 4.51 -10.11 -0.34
C GLY A 27 5.46 -9.48 0.68
N LEU A 28 5.45 -9.98 1.92
CA LEU A 28 6.35 -9.51 2.99
C LEU A 28 7.81 -9.79 2.67
N ALA A 29 8.16 -10.98 2.18
CA ALA A 29 9.55 -11.33 1.86
C ALA A 29 10.10 -10.48 0.71
N VAL A 30 9.30 -10.28 -0.35
CA VAL A 30 9.69 -9.44 -1.50
C VAL A 30 9.84 -7.98 -1.05
N LEU A 31 8.87 -7.44 -0.32
CA LEU A 31 8.89 -6.04 0.11
C LEU A 31 10.06 -5.75 1.06
N ASN A 32 10.22 -6.54 2.12
CA ASN A 32 11.31 -6.33 3.08
C ASN A 32 12.68 -6.63 2.46
N GLY A 33 12.77 -7.67 1.62
CA GLY A 33 14.00 -7.98 0.90
C GLY A 33 14.42 -6.84 -0.03
N PHE A 34 13.47 -6.26 -0.78
CA PHE A 34 13.70 -5.10 -1.64
C PHE A 34 14.17 -3.89 -0.85
N TYR A 35 13.44 -3.48 0.20
CA TYR A 35 13.84 -2.29 0.98
C TYR A 35 15.12 -2.48 1.78
N LEU A 36 15.46 -3.71 2.18
CA LEU A 36 16.75 -3.99 2.80
C LEU A 36 17.90 -3.82 1.79
N VAL A 37 17.71 -4.22 0.53
CA VAL A 37 18.68 -3.95 -0.55
C VAL A 37 18.80 -2.45 -0.81
N VAL A 38 17.68 -1.72 -0.91
CA VAL A 38 17.67 -0.25 -1.03
C VAL A 38 18.45 0.38 0.12
N ARG A 39 18.15 -0.03 1.36
CA ARG A 39 18.79 0.54 2.55
C ARG A 39 20.31 0.33 2.56
N ILE A 40 20.77 -0.83 2.09
CA ILE A 40 22.19 -1.12 1.91
C ILE A 40 22.77 -0.29 0.77
N TYR A 41 22.04 -0.16 -0.34
CA TYR A 41 22.45 0.64 -1.50
C TYR A 41 22.70 2.09 -1.09
N GLU A 42 21.75 2.73 -0.42
CA GLU A 42 21.90 4.12 0.03
C GLU A 42 22.97 4.28 1.12
N GLN A 43 23.21 3.25 1.94
CA GLN A 43 24.33 3.27 2.90
C GLN A 43 25.68 3.40 2.19
N ILE A 44 25.80 2.83 1.00
CA ILE A 44 27.06 2.81 0.23
C ILE A 44 27.13 4.04 -0.67
N TYR A 45 26.12 4.24 -1.50
CA TYR A 45 26.12 5.26 -2.55
C TYR A 45 25.66 6.63 -2.06
N GLY A 46 25.02 6.73 -0.89
CA GLY A 46 24.65 8.01 -0.30
C GLY A 46 25.89 8.83 0.01
N TRP A 47 26.87 8.21 0.69
CA TRP A 47 28.12 8.84 1.05
C TRP A 47 29.13 8.96 -0.09
N ARG A 48 29.05 8.07 -1.10
CA ARG A 48 30.03 8.02 -2.20
C ARG A 48 29.62 8.80 -3.44
N ALA A 49 28.31 8.89 -3.71
CA ALA A 49 27.78 9.41 -4.97
C ALA A 49 26.49 10.22 -4.79
N GLY A 50 26.05 10.49 -3.56
CA GLY A 50 24.79 11.17 -3.26
C GLY A 50 24.93 12.57 -2.66
N LEU A 51 26.15 13.06 -2.46
CA LEU A 51 26.43 14.33 -1.77
C LEU A 51 26.50 15.55 -2.70
N ASP A 52 26.77 15.35 -3.99
CA ASP A 52 26.87 16.41 -5.00
C ASP A 52 26.02 15.99 -6.21
N SER A 53 24.93 16.72 -6.47
CA SER A 53 24.01 16.38 -7.56
C SER A 53 24.50 16.78 -8.95
N PHE A 54 25.50 17.66 -9.03
CA PHE A 54 26.13 18.08 -10.29
C PHE A 54 27.16 17.07 -10.79
N ALA A 55 27.61 16.16 -9.92
CA ALA A 55 28.54 15.10 -10.27
C ALA A 55 27.91 14.08 -11.23
N PRO A 56 28.65 13.58 -12.25
CA PRO A 56 28.13 12.58 -13.19
C PRO A 56 27.77 11.25 -12.53
N GLU A 57 28.40 10.92 -11.40
CA GLU A 57 28.09 9.75 -10.58
C GLU A 57 26.64 9.82 -10.06
N PHE A 58 26.16 11.01 -9.70
CA PHE A 58 24.79 11.21 -9.23
C PHE A 58 23.77 10.78 -10.28
N GLN A 59 24.06 11.07 -11.56
CA GLN A 59 23.20 10.66 -12.67
C GLN A 59 23.13 9.13 -12.81
N THR A 60 24.25 8.45 -12.54
CA THR A 60 24.37 7.00 -12.69
C THR A 60 23.75 6.24 -11.51
N TYR A 61 23.90 6.74 -10.28
CA TYR A 61 23.49 6.02 -9.07
C TYR A 61 22.15 6.47 -8.48
N TRP A 62 21.71 7.71 -8.75
CA TRP A 62 20.50 8.26 -8.14
C TRP A 62 19.44 8.61 -9.18
N MET A 63 19.79 9.41 -10.18
CA MET A 63 18.81 9.77 -11.21
C MET A 63 18.36 8.58 -12.04
N SER A 64 19.21 7.57 -12.23
CA SER A 64 18.84 6.32 -12.89
C SER A 64 17.71 5.59 -12.15
N ILE A 65 17.70 5.61 -10.81
CA ILE A 65 16.63 5.05 -9.98
C ILE A 65 15.33 5.81 -10.23
N LEU A 66 15.36 7.14 -10.07
CA LEU A 66 14.20 8.01 -10.27
C LEU A 66 13.55 7.81 -11.65
N TRP A 67 14.35 7.84 -12.72
CA TRP A 67 13.84 7.68 -14.08
C TRP A 67 13.35 6.27 -14.39
N THR A 68 13.77 5.27 -13.60
CA THR A 68 13.32 3.88 -13.74
C THR A 68 12.04 3.62 -12.95
N GLU A 69 11.97 4.06 -11.70
CA GLU A 69 10.90 3.71 -10.77
C GLU A 69 9.57 4.35 -11.17
N ILE A 70 9.55 5.65 -11.51
CA ILE A 70 8.31 6.36 -11.86
C ILE A 70 7.50 5.65 -12.96
N PRO A 71 8.07 5.33 -14.15
CA PRO A 71 7.31 4.61 -15.17
C PRO A 71 7.00 3.16 -14.76
N LEU A 72 7.91 2.48 -14.04
CA LEU A 72 7.70 1.11 -13.58
C LEU A 72 6.52 1.03 -12.60
N GLU A 73 6.43 1.97 -11.68
CA GLU A 73 5.37 2.08 -10.68
C GLU A 73 4.02 2.43 -11.31
N LEU A 74 4.01 3.39 -12.25
CA LEU A 74 2.80 3.72 -13.00
C LEU A 74 2.24 2.49 -13.74
N ILE A 75 3.11 1.76 -14.44
CA ILE A 75 2.74 0.53 -15.14
C ILE A 75 2.30 -0.55 -14.15
N SER A 76 2.99 -0.69 -13.01
CA SER A 76 2.67 -1.66 -11.98
C SER A 76 1.31 -1.40 -11.34
N GLY A 77 1.00 -0.14 -11.02
CA GLY A 77 -0.28 0.28 -10.46
C GLY A 77 -1.46 0.04 -11.42
N ILE A 78 -1.31 0.48 -12.68
CA ILE A 78 -2.33 0.25 -13.72
C ILE A 78 -2.48 -1.25 -14.01
N GLY A 79 -1.36 -1.97 -14.10
CA GLY A 79 -1.31 -3.41 -14.32
C GLY A 79 -2.02 -4.18 -13.22
N LEU A 80 -1.74 -3.87 -11.95
CA LEU A 80 -2.38 -4.50 -10.80
C LEU A 80 -3.89 -4.23 -10.77
N ALA A 81 -4.30 -2.97 -10.87
CA ALA A 81 -5.71 -2.60 -10.88
C ALA A 81 -6.47 -3.22 -12.06
N GLY A 82 -5.87 -3.16 -13.25
CA GLY A 82 -6.41 -3.76 -14.47
C GLY A 82 -6.54 -5.28 -14.37
N TRP A 83 -5.51 -5.96 -13.86
CA TRP A 83 -5.53 -7.40 -13.63
C TRP A 83 -6.64 -7.78 -12.63
N LEU A 84 -6.68 -7.13 -11.47
CA LEU A 84 -7.70 -7.37 -10.45
C LEU A 84 -9.12 -7.14 -11.00
N TRP A 85 -9.32 -6.11 -11.82
CA TRP A 85 -10.62 -5.84 -12.45
C TRP A 85 -11.00 -6.87 -13.52
N LYS A 86 -10.03 -7.35 -14.30
CA LYS A 86 -10.24 -8.36 -15.36
C LYS A 86 -10.57 -9.73 -14.77
N THR A 87 -9.93 -10.10 -13.67
CA THR A 87 -10.12 -11.38 -12.96
C THR A 87 -11.20 -11.30 -11.87
N ARG A 88 -12.07 -10.29 -11.91
CA ARG A 88 -13.16 -10.12 -10.94
C ARG A 88 -14.18 -11.25 -10.98
N VAL A 89 -14.79 -11.55 -9.84
CA VAL A 89 -16.00 -12.37 -9.78
C VAL A 89 -17.13 -11.58 -10.45
N ARG A 90 -17.71 -12.15 -11.53
CA ARG A 90 -18.75 -11.46 -12.33
C ARG A 90 -20.13 -11.56 -11.71
N ASP A 91 -20.43 -12.69 -11.09
CA ASP A 91 -21.67 -12.93 -10.36
C ASP A 91 -21.34 -13.18 -8.89
N MET A 92 -21.56 -12.16 -8.05
CA MET A 92 -21.29 -12.25 -6.61
C MET A 92 -22.34 -13.08 -5.87
N SER A 93 -23.50 -13.35 -6.48
CA SER A 93 -24.56 -14.15 -5.86
C SER A 93 -24.25 -15.65 -5.85
N SER A 94 -23.29 -16.08 -6.67
CA SER A 94 -22.88 -17.48 -6.76
C SER A 94 -21.80 -17.87 -5.73
N LEU A 95 -21.32 -16.94 -4.91
CA LEU A 95 -20.24 -17.21 -3.94
C LEU A 95 -20.77 -18.01 -2.74
N THR A 96 -20.05 -19.08 -2.38
CA THR A 96 -20.34 -19.82 -1.16
C THR A 96 -19.87 -19.02 0.08
N PRO A 97 -20.49 -19.21 1.26
CA PRO A 97 -20.01 -18.62 2.52
C PRO A 97 -18.50 -18.87 2.78
N ARG A 98 -18.01 -20.06 2.41
CA ARG A 98 -16.60 -20.43 2.57
C ARG A 98 -15.69 -19.61 1.65
N GLN A 99 -16.08 -19.46 0.39
CA GLN A 99 -15.33 -18.65 -0.58
C GLN A 99 -15.31 -17.18 -0.17
N GLU A 100 -16.42 -16.67 0.38
CA GLU A 100 -16.47 -15.32 0.89
C GLU A 100 -15.53 -15.12 2.11
N LEU A 101 -15.51 -16.06 3.06
CA LEU A 101 -14.58 -16.00 4.19
C LEU A 101 -13.11 -16.03 3.73
N ARG A 102 -12.81 -16.85 2.72
CA ARG A 102 -11.46 -16.89 2.14
C ARG A 102 -11.10 -15.55 1.49
N ALA A 103 -11.99 -14.97 0.69
CA ALA A 103 -11.75 -13.66 0.09
C ALA A 103 -11.54 -12.56 1.15
N VAL A 104 -12.22 -12.64 2.30
CA VAL A 104 -11.98 -11.75 3.45
C VAL A 104 -10.61 -12.00 4.07
N ALA A 105 -10.21 -13.26 4.28
CA ALA A 105 -8.89 -13.61 4.80
C ALA A 105 -7.75 -13.17 3.87
N ASP A 106 -7.91 -13.38 2.56
CA ASP A 106 -6.97 -12.92 1.54
C ASP A 106 -6.86 -11.38 1.55
N ASN A 107 -7.99 -10.68 1.70
CA ASN A 107 -7.99 -9.23 1.80
C ASN A 107 -7.32 -8.73 3.10
N ALA A 108 -7.47 -9.44 4.21
CA ALA A 108 -6.72 -9.15 5.43
C ALA A 108 -5.21 -9.36 5.23
N ALA A 109 -4.79 -10.41 4.51
CA ALA A 109 -3.40 -10.61 4.12
C ALA A 109 -2.86 -9.46 3.24
N TRP A 110 -3.65 -8.95 2.29
CA TRP A 110 -3.33 -7.72 1.54
C TRP A 110 -3.10 -6.53 2.47
N LEU A 111 -3.97 -6.33 3.47
CA LEU A 111 -3.84 -5.25 4.44
C LEU A 111 -2.59 -5.38 5.33
N VAL A 112 -2.15 -6.60 5.66
CA VAL A 112 -0.89 -6.82 6.40
C VAL A 112 0.32 -6.40 5.57
N VAL A 113 0.37 -6.78 4.28
CA VAL A 113 1.45 -6.35 3.37
C VAL A 113 1.42 -4.83 3.18
N TYR A 114 0.22 -4.25 3.03
CA TYR A 114 0.05 -2.80 2.97
C TYR A 114 0.53 -2.10 4.25
N ALA A 115 0.24 -2.63 5.44
CA ALA A 115 0.72 -2.07 6.71
C ALA A 115 2.25 -2.07 6.79
N ALA A 116 2.91 -3.14 6.32
CA ALA A 116 4.36 -3.18 6.22
C ALA A 116 4.89 -2.11 5.24
N ALA A 117 4.23 -1.91 4.10
CA ALA A 117 4.62 -0.88 3.14
C ALA A 117 4.46 0.55 3.69
N ILE A 118 3.39 0.80 4.47
CA ILE A 118 3.20 2.05 5.20
C ILE A 118 4.31 2.28 6.23
N TYR A 119 4.71 1.24 6.97
CA TYR A 119 5.83 1.35 7.90
C TYR A 119 7.12 1.79 7.19
N TRP A 120 7.45 1.16 6.06
CA TRP A 120 8.64 1.53 5.30
C TRP A 120 8.55 2.97 4.78
N GLY A 121 7.46 3.33 4.11
CA GLY A 121 7.33 4.66 3.53
C GLY A 121 7.15 5.74 4.57
N ALA A 122 6.03 5.70 5.30
CA ALA A 122 5.59 6.79 6.17
C ALA A 122 6.23 6.81 7.56
N SER A 123 7.16 5.88 7.86
CA SER A 123 7.97 5.94 9.08
C SER A 123 9.44 5.82 8.77
N PHE A 124 9.91 4.69 8.24
CA PHE A 124 11.35 4.45 8.10
C PHE A 124 12.03 5.45 7.15
N PHE A 125 11.58 5.56 5.90
CA PHE A 125 12.20 6.44 4.90
C PHE A 125 11.84 7.91 5.15
N THR A 126 10.65 8.22 5.67
CA THR A 126 10.29 9.59 6.05
C THR A 126 11.12 10.13 7.21
N GLU A 127 11.32 9.36 8.29
CA GLU A 127 12.16 9.85 9.40
C GLU A 127 13.66 9.83 9.04
N GLN A 128 14.07 8.95 8.13
CA GLN A 128 15.41 8.97 7.56
C GLN A 128 15.71 10.29 6.83
N ASP A 129 14.76 10.87 6.11
CA ASP A 129 14.96 12.16 5.43
C ASP A 129 15.29 13.28 6.41
N GLY A 130 14.67 13.25 7.59
CA GLY A 130 15.00 14.17 8.69
C GLY A 130 16.48 14.15 9.07
N THR A 131 17.15 12.97 9.07
CA THR A 131 18.60 12.92 9.30
C THR A 131 19.42 13.30 8.07
N TRP A 132 18.91 13.10 6.86
CA TRP A 132 19.60 13.51 5.64
C TRP A 132 19.65 15.03 5.50
N HIS A 133 18.58 15.71 5.90
CA HIS A 133 18.52 17.18 6.02
C HIS A 133 19.60 17.76 6.95
N MET A 134 20.07 17.01 7.94
CA MET A 134 21.16 17.43 8.83
C MET A 134 22.56 17.11 8.26
N THR A 135 22.62 16.44 7.11
CA THR A 135 23.86 15.95 6.51
C THR A 135 24.29 16.80 5.32
N VAL A 136 23.34 17.29 4.52
CA VAL A 136 23.64 18.04 3.28
C VAL A 136 22.97 19.40 3.25
N ILE A 137 23.63 20.35 2.60
CA ILE A 137 22.97 21.55 2.07
C ILE A 137 22.55 21.17 0.65
N ARG A 138 21.25 21.20 0.40
CA ARG A 138 20.66 20.55 -0.78
C ARG A 138 21.00 21.29 -2.07
N ASP A 139 21.61 20.58 -3.02
CA ASP A 139 21.82 21.09 -4.38
C ASP A 139 20.53 21.10 -5.23
N THR A 140 19.59 20.21 -4.89
CA THR A 140 18.32 20.00 -5.58
C THR A 140 17.30 19.35 -4.65
N ASP A 141 16.06 19.28 -5.12
CA ASP A 141 14.97 18.55 -4.49
C ASP A 141 15.05 17.03 -4.73
N PHE A 142 15.85 16.57 -5.70
CA PHE A 142 16.11 15.15 -5.90
C PHE A 142 17.30 14.70 -5.07
N THR A 143 17.17 14.71 -3.75
CA THR A 143 18.20 14.12 -2.87
C THR A 143 18.10 12.60 -2.90
N PRO A 144 19.17 11.86 -2.53
CA PRO A 144 19.10 10.41 -2.33
C PRO A 144 17.89 9.97 -1.51
N SER A 145 17.67 10.62 -0.36
CA SER A 145 16.55 10.34 0.53
C SER A 145 15.19 10.64 -0.12
N HIS A 146 15.04 11.78 -0.80
CA HIS A 146 13.79 12.14 -1.47
C HIS A 146 13.40 11.18 -2.59
N ILE A 147 14.37 10.69 -3.37
CA ILE A 147 14.11 9.69 -4.43
C ILE A 147 13.49 8.44 -3.78
N ILE A 148 14.11 7.93 -2.72
CA ILE A 148 13.64 6.73 -2.02
C ILE A 148 12.31 6.96 -1.27
N GLU A 149 12.16 8.10 -0.60
CA GLU A 149 10.97 8.42 0.17
C GLU A 149 9.77 8.69 -0.75
N PHE A 150 9.81 9.80 -1.48
CA PHE A 150 8.66 10.35 -2.20
C PHE A 150 8.40 9.65 -3.52
N TYR A 151 9.45 9.21 -4.20
CA TYR A 151 9.36 8.69 -5.57
C TYR A 151 9.42 7.16 -5.64
N MET A 152 9.67 6.48 -4.52
CA MET A 152 9.65 5.02 -4.46
C MET A 152 8.71 4.49 -3.36
N SER A 153 9.02 4.79 -2.10
CA SER A 153 8.31 4.16 -0.98
C SER A 153 6.84 4.56 -0.91
N TYR A 154 6.55 5.83 -1.22
CA TYR A 154 5.21 6.39 -1.26
C TYR A 154 4.36 5.82 -2.39
N PRO A 155 4.84 5.80 -3.65
CA PRO A 155 4.17 5.10 -4.74
C PRO A 155 3.93 3.61 -4.45
N ILE A 156 4.90 2.88 -3.91
CA ILE A 156 4.76 1.44 -3.62
C ILE A 156 3.62 1.18 -2.63
N TYR A 157 3.56 1.89 -1.49
CA TYR A 157 2.45 1.66 -0.55
C TYR A 157 1.12 2.15 -1.14
N SER A 158 1.11 3.18 -1.99
CA SER A 158 -0.08 3.68 -2.68
C SER A 158 -0.64 2.63 -3.66
N ILE A 159 0.23 1.98 -4.42
CA ILE A 159 -0.13 0.88 -5.33
C ILE A 159 -0.72 -0.30 -4.55
N LEU A 160 -0.14 -0.64 -3.38
CA LEU A 160 -0.68 -1.67 -2.52
C LEU A 160 -2.05 -1.28 -1.94
N ALA A 161 -2.26 -0.02 -1.58
CA ALA A 161 -3.56 0.49 -1.14
C ALA A 161 -4.65 0.30 -2.22
N VAL A 162 -4.30 0.64 -3.48
CA VAL A 162 -5.15 0.39 -4.65
C VAL A 162 -5.40 -1.11 -4.83
N GLY A 163 -4.37 -1.94 -4.67
CA GLY A 163 -4.48 -3.40 -4.70
C GLY A 163 -5.48 -3.95 -3.67
N CYS A 164 -5.34 -3.53 -2.41
CA CYS A 164 -6.26 -3.86 -1.31
C CYS A 164 -7.71 -3.50 -1.67
N PHE A 165 -7.92 -2.28 -2.16
CA PHE A 165 -9.24 -1.79 -2.54
C PHE A 165 -9.84 -2.58 -3.70
N PHE A 166 -9.10 -2.75 -4.80
CA PHE A 166 -9.59 -3.48 -5.96
C PHE A 166 -9.84 -4.94 -5.62
N HIS A 167 -8.99 -5.58 -4.81
CA HIS A 167 -9.21 -6.94 -4.33
C HIS A 167 -10.57 -7.06 -3.62
N ALA A 168 -10.80 -6.23 -2.59
CA ALA A 168 -12.09 -6.21 -1.89
C ALA A 168 -13.26 -5.95 -2.84
N LYS A 169 -13.13 -4.94 -3.71
CA LYS A 169 -14.17 -4.51 -4.66
C LYS A 169 -14.65 -5.60 -5.61
N THR A 170 -13.79 -6.56 -5.91
CA THR A 170 -14.01 -7.53 -7.00
C THR A 170 -14.07 -8.98 -6.54
N ARG A 171 -13.89 -9.23 -5.23
CA ARG A 171 -13.97 -10.57 -4.62
C ARG A 171 -14.95 -10.66 -3.46
N ILE A 172 -15.30 -9.54 -2.81
CA ILE A 172 -16.14 -9.55 -1.61
C ILE A 172 -17.49 -8.90 -1.92
N PRO A 173 -18.63 -9.61 -1.75
CA PRO A 173 -19.96 -9.10 -2.04
C PRO A 173 -20.27 -7.74 -1.41
N TYR A 174 -19.93 -7.54 -0.13
CA TYR A 174 -20.16 -6.29 0.59
C TYR A 174 -19.54 -5.07 -0.10
N PHE A 175 -18.28 -5.19 -0.56
CA PHE A 175 -17.57 -4.09 -1.22
C PHE A 175 -17.90 -3.97 -2.70
N SER A 176 -18.44 -5.03 -3.32
CA SER A 176 -18.75 -5.05 -4.75
C SER A 176 -19.86 -4.08 -5.17
N LYS A 177 -20.85 -3.84 -4.29
CA LYS A 177 -21.97 -2.92 -4.53
C LYS A 177 -21.77 -1.65 -3.70
N GLY A 178 -21.62 -0.51 -4.38
CA GLY A 178 -21.28 0.76 -3.73
C GLY A 178 -19.80 0.90 -3.42
N TYR A 179 -19.42 1.94 -2.68
CA TYR A 179 -18.02 2.18 -2.32
C TYR A 179 -17.92 2.43 -0.82
N SER A 180 -17.09 1.64 -0.14
CA SER A 180 -16.79 1.93 1.26
C SER A 180 -16.00 3.23 1.33
N LEU A 181 -16.55 4.21 2.04
CA LEU A 181 -15.88 5.48 2.28
C LEU A 181 -14.53 5.27 2.96
N ALA A 182 -14.46 4.35 3.93
CA ALA A 182 -13.21 4.01 4.61
C ALA A 182 -12.15 3.48 3.64
N TYR A 183 -12.54 2.59 2.72
CA TYR A 183 -11.64 2.00 1.74
C TYR A 183 -11.24 3.00 0.64
N LEU A 184 -12.13 3.92 0.26
CA LEU A 184 -11.80 5.04 -0.62
C LEU A 184 -10.79 5.98 0.05
N ILE A 185 -10.98 6.30 1.32
CA ILE A 185 -10.05 7.11 2.11
C ILE A 185 -8.67 6.44 2.16
N VAL A 186 -8.59 5.13 2.44
CA VAL A 186 -7.32 4.40 2.48
C VAL A 186 -6.62 4.35 1.12
N SER A 187 -7.37 4.18 0.03
CA SER A 187 -6.78 3.99 -1.32
C SER A 187 -6.50 5.30 -2.06
N VAL A 188 -7.26 6.36 -1.80
CA VAL A 188 -7.12 7.66 -2.46
C VAL A 188 -6.34 8.65 -1.59
N GLY A 189 -6.45 8.53 -0.26
CA GLY A 189 -5.73 9.34 0.71
C GLY A 189 -4.24 9.50 0.40
N PRO A 190 -3.51 8.43 0.04
CA PRO A 190 -2.11 8.54 -0.37
C PRO A 190 -1.83 9.59 -1.44
N PHE A 191 -2.69 9.76 -2.44
CA PHE A 191 -2.44 10.72 -3.54
C PHE A 191 -2.60 12.19 -3.12
N MET A 192 -3.21 12.45 -1.97
CA MET A 192 -3.24 13.81 -1.45
C MET A 192 -1.82 14.28 -1.04
N ILE A 193 -0.82 13.37 -0.97
CA ILE A 193 0.56 13.66 -0.55
C ILE A 193 1.29 14.50 -1.58
N ILE A 194 0.81 14.49 -2.83
CA ILE A 194 1.42 15.19 -3.95
C ILE A 194 1.48 16.71 -3.69
N PRO A 195 0.41 17.37 -3.19
CA PRO A 195 0.50 18.73 -2.66
C PRO A 195 1.63 18.92 -1.64
N ASN A 196 1.82 17.97 -0.73
CA ASN A 196 2.86 18.06 0.31
C ASN A 196 4.27 17.92 -0.25
N VAL A 197 4.49 16.96 -1.14
CA VAL A 197 5.78 16.79 -1.84
C VAL A 197 6.06 18.04 -2.68
N GLY A 198 5.12 18.48 -3.52
CA GLY A 198 5.30 19.66 -4.35
C GLY A 198 5.51 20.95 -3.55
N LEU A 199 4.81 21.13 -2.43
CA LEU A 199 5.04 22.26 -1.54
C LEU A 199 6.38 22.13 -0.80
N ASN A 200 6.81 20.93 -0.41
CA ASN A 200 8.12 20.70 0.22
C ASN A 200 9.23 21.17 -0.74
N GLU A 201 9.15 20.76 -2.00
CA GLU A 201 10.08 21.11 -3.08
C GLU A 201 10.08 22.62 -3.38
N TRP A 202 8.89 23.22 -3.60
CA TRP A 202 8.78 24.66 -3.88
C TRP A 202 9.14 25.53 -2.69
N GLY A 203 8.84 25.02 -1.51
CA GLY A 203 9.05 25.67 -0.25
C GLY A 203 10.50 25.87 0.14
N HIS A 204 11.33 24.85 -0.10
CA HIS A 204 12.77 24.96 0.06
C HIS A 204 13.43 25.83 -1.02
N THR A 205 12.79 25.99 -2.18
CA THR A 205 13.28 26.81 -3.31
C THR A 205 12.85 28.29 -3.21
N PHE A 206 11.67 28.60 -2.66
CA PHE A 206 11.15 29.96 -2.52
C PHE A 206 11.19 30.41 -1.07
N TRP A 207 12.27 31.09 -0.71
CA TRP A 207 12.62 31.69 0.60
C TRP A 207 11.48 32.44 1.31
N PHE A 208 10.56 31.71 1.95
CA PHE A 208 9.63 32.21 2.95
C PHE A 208 9.99 31.60 4.30
N MET A 209 10.15 32.44 5.32
CA MET A 209 10.66 32.08 6.65
C MET A 209 10.07 30.77 7.19
N GLU A 210 10.91 29.95 7.83
CA GLU A 210 10.53 28.69 8.48
C GLU A 210 9.26 28.79 9.34
N GLU A 211 8.96 29.95 9.93
CA GLU A 211 7.78 30.19 10.78
C GLU A 211 6.42 30.09 10.05
N LEU A 212 6.36 30.40 8.74
CA LEU A 212 5.15 30.19 7.91
C LEU A 212 5.19 28.87 7.13
N PHE A 213 6.38 28.26 7.07
CA PHE A 213 6.71 27.09 6.28
C PHE A 213 6.47 25.78 7.04
N VAL A 214 6.83 25.75 8.33
CA VAL A 214 6.66 24.60 9.22
C VAL A 214 5.19 24.28 9.47
N ALA A 215 4.33 25.29 9.65
CA ALA A 215 2.96 25.05 10.07
C ALA A 215 2.07 24.43 8.97
N PRO A 216 1.79 25.04 7.81
CA PRO A 216 0.76 24.53 6.87
C PRO A 216 1.19 23.26 6.12
N LEU A 217 2.49 23.09 5.86
CA LEU A 217 3.04 22.03 5.03
C LEU A 217 3.11 20.69 5.78
N HIS A 218 3.49 20.73 7.07
CA HIS A 218 3.49 19.54 7.92
C HIS A 218 2.08 19.05 8.28
N TRP A 219 1.08 19.94 8.29
CA TRP A 219 -0.32 19.56 8.51
C TRP A 219 -0.85 18.62 7.42
N GLY A 220 -0.30 18.64 6.21
CA GLY A 220 -0.66 17.65 5.21
C GLY A 220 -0.20 16.24 5.63
N PHE A 221 1.03 16.05 6.15
CA PHE A 221 1.51 14.77 6.73
C PHE A 221 0.57 14.26 7.84
N VAL A 222 0.03 15.17 8.65
CA VAL A 222 -1.01 14.82 9.64
C VAL A 222 -2.32 14.39 8.97
N PHE A 223 -2.76 15.09 7.92
CA PHE A 223 -3.94 14.70 7.14
C PHE A 223 -3.74 13.32 6.47
N PHE A 224 -2.53 12.97 6.03
CA PHE A 224 -2.19 11.62 5.55
C PHE A 224 -2.34 10.58 6.63
N GLY A 225 -1.80 10.84 7.83
CA GLY A 225 -1.99 9.99 8.99
C GLY A 225 -3.48 9.74 9.25
N TRP A 226 -4.31 10.79 9.21
CA TRP A 226 -5.77 10.68 9.39
C TRP A 226 -6.48 9.90 8.29
N MET A 227 -6.03 10.02 7.05
CA MET A 227 -6.57 9.20 5.96
C MET A 227 -6.15 7.72 6.10
N ALA A 228 -4.92 7.45 6.56
CA ALA A 228 -4.48 6.07 6.82
C ALA A 228 -5.29 5.40 7.96
N LEU A 229 -5.81 6.17 8.92
CA LEU A 229 -6.74 5.67 9.95
C LEU A 229 -8.10 5.22 9.40
N GLY A 230 -8.40 5.47 8.12
CA GLY A 230 -9.51 4.84 7.41
C GLY A 230 -9.47 3.31 7.49
N VAL A 231 -8.29 2.72 7.74
CA VAL A 231 -8.13 1.28 7.97
C VAL A 231 -9.00 0.75 9.12
N PHE A 232 -9.29 1.56 10.15
CA PHE A 232 -10.21 1.16 11.22
C PHE A 232 -11.61 0.85 10.69
N GLY A 233 -12.13 1.72 9.81
CA GLY A 233 -13.41 1.48 9.16
C GLY A 233 -13.38 0.25 8.25
N VAL A 234 -12.27 0.02 7.54
CA VAL A 234 -12.09 -1.16 6.69
C VAL A 234 -12.11 -2.44 7.51
N VAL A 235 -11.31 -2.50 8.59
CA VAL A 235 -11.23 -3.70 9.45
C VAL A 235 -12.58 -3.97 10.11
N LEU A 236 -13.29 -2.95 10.59
CA LEU A 236 -14.64 -3.12 11.13
C LEU A 236 -15.61 -3.68 10.08
N GLN A 237 -15.56 -3.20 8.84
CA GLN A 237 -16.39 -3.72 7.74
C GLN A 237 -16.06 -5.18 7.41
N LEU A 238 -14.78 -5.58 7.46
CA LEU A 238 -14.37 -6.97 7.30
C LEU A 238 -14.87 -7.85 8.46
N LEU A 239 -14.74 -7.38 9.71
CA LEU A 239 -15.23 -8.09 10.90
C LEU A 239 -16.75 -8.27 10.88
N ILE A 240 -17.50 -7.24 10.48
CA ILE A 240 -18.96 -7.32 10.28
C ILE A 240 -19.29 -8.39 9.24
N ASN A 241 -18.50 -8.48 8.16
CA ASN A 241 -18.72 -9.50 7.16
C ASN A 241 -18.43 -10.91 7.69
N ILE A 242 -17.36 -11.10 8.46
CA ILE A 242 -17.04 -12.37 9.13
C ILE A 242 -18.21 -12.78 10.05
N HIS A 243 -18.67 -11.87 10.91
CA HIS A 243 -19.79 -12.11 11.82
C HIS A 243 -21.07 -12.53 11.07
N ARG A 244 -21.38 -11.86 9.96
CA ARG A 244 -22.53 -12.20 9.11
C ARG A 244 -22.41 -13.60 8.50
N VAL A 245 -21.22 -13.99 8.05
CA VAL A 245 -21.01 -15.26 7.33
C VAL A 245 -20.95 -16.45 8.28
N ILE A 246 -20.42 -16.29 9.50
CA ILE A 246 -20.40 -17.34 10.53
C ILE A 246 -21.82 -17.70 11.00
N GLY A 247 -22.73 -16.72 11.03
CA GLY A 247 -24.11 -16.92 11.45
C GLY A 247 -24.26 -17.09 12.96
N LYS A 248 -25.52 -17.08 13.44
CA LYS A 248 -25.84 -17.06 14.88
C LYS A 248 -25.26 -18.26 15.63
N GLU A 249 -25.48 -19.47 15.15
CA GLU A 249 -25.01 -20.71 15.79
C GLU A 249 -23.48 -20.77 15.89
N GLY A 250 -22.77 -20.35 14.83
CA GLY A 250 -21.31 -20.31 14.84
C GLY A 250 -20.76 -19.26 15.81
N VAL A 251 -21.45 -18.12 15.95
CA VAL A 251 -21.09 -17.09 16.93
C VAL A 251 -21.29 -17.61 18.35
N GLU A 252 -22.47 -18.16 18.67
CA GLU A 252 -22.78 -18.73 20.00
C GLU A 252 -21.76 -19.80 20.41
N LEU A 253 -21.37 -20.67 19.47
CA LEU A 253 -20.35 -21.70 19.69
C LEU A 253 -18.93 -21.14 19.94
N LEU A 254 -18.57 -20.02 19.31
CA LEU A 254 -17.23 -19.43 19.42
C LEU A 254 -17.09 -18.46 20.59
N THR A 255 -18.16 -17.77 20.96
CA THR A 255 -18.14 -16.74 22.02
C THR A 255 -18.70 -17.23 23.36
N GLY A 256 -19.39 -18.37 23.37
CA GLY A 256 -20.02 -18.93 24.58
C GLY A 256 -21.20 -18.09 25.10
N ALA A 257 -21.77 -17.25 24.24
CA ALA A 257 -22.94 -16.41 24.51
C ALA A 257 -24.20 -17.01 23.90
#